data_AF-A0A358KM11-F1
#
_entry.id   AF-A0A358KM11-F1
#
_cell.length_a   1.000
_cell.length_b   1.000
_cell.length_c   1.000
_cell.angle_alpha   90.00
_cell.angle_beta   90.00
_cell.angle_gamma   90.00
#
_symmetry.space_group_name_H-M   'P 1'
#
loop_
_entity.id
_entity.type
_entity.pdbx_description
1 polymer ?
#
loop_
_entity_poly.entity_id
_entity_poly.type
_entity_poly.pdbx_seq_one_letter_code
_entity_poly.pdbx_strand_id
1 'polypeptide(L)'
;GIGALYGLSDWRRETICLAAHAQYLLRHCWKSQLTVSLPRLRPCAGEFEPLTNFDDRALVQAICALRLFLPDLGIVLSTREPAALRDRLIPLGITSMSAGSHTEPGGYTGAGNENLHYTERGNIRELAGNASEWTPPADRSTNATGQFDIADERPPETVAETISRLGYEPVWKDWDAAILAN
;
A
#
# COMPACT_ATOMS: atom_id res chain seq x y z
N GLY A 1 2.81 -7.50 11.33
CA GLY A 1 3.21 -6.15 10.91
C GLY A 1 2.25 -5.14 11.49
N ILE A 2 2.70 -3.91 11.72
CA ILE A 2 1.89 -2.79 12.19
C ILE A 2 1.99 -1.63 11.18
N GLY A 3 1.11 -0.64 11.26
CA GLY A 3 1.17 0.53 10.39
C GLY A 3 0.17 1.58 10.80
N ALA A 4 0.46 2.84 10.48
CA ALA A 4 -0.47 3.95 10.61
C ALA A 4 -0.97 4.33 9.21
N LEU A 5 -2.27 4.63 9.07
CA LEU A 5 -2.83 5.15 7.83
C LEU A 5 -2.62 6.67 7.80
N TYR A 6 -1.64 7.10 7.01
CA TYR A 6 -1.23 8.49 6.92
C TYR A 6 -2.25 9.29 6.11
N GLY A 7 -2.62 10.47 6.62
CA GLY A 7 -3.70 11.30 6.08
C GLY A 7 -4.88 11.48 7.04
N LEU A 8 -4.97 10.68 8.11
CA LEU A 8 -6.01 10.80 9.14
C LEU A 8 -5.67 11.77 10.28
N SER A 9 -4.38 12.08 10.47
CA SER A 9 -3.87 12.79 11.64
C SER A 9 -2.44 13.30 11.32
N ASP A 10 -1.91 14.19 12.15
CA ASP A 10 -0.56 14.74 11.97
C ASP A 10 0.47 13.62 11.84
N TRP A 11 1.11 13.56 10.67
CA TRP A 11 1.97 12.44 10.32
C TRP A 11 3.17 12.31 11.25
N ARG A 12 3.69 13.42 11.82
CA ARG A 12 4.84 13.35 12.73
C ARG A 12 4.44 12.65 14.02
N ARG A 13 3.28 12.99 14.57
CA ARG A 13 2.72 12.32 15.74
C ARG A 13 2.45 10.85 15.46
N GLU A 14 1.83 10.53 14.33
CA GLU A 14 1.59 9.14 13.91
C GLU A 14 2.89 8.35 13.78
N THR A 15 3.93 8.91 13.14
CA THR A 15 5.25 8.26 13.00
C THR A 15 5.92 8.05 14.36
N ILE A 16 5.85 9.01 15.29
CA ILE A 16 6.41 8.86 16.64
C ILE A 16 5.69 7.75 17.42
N CYS A 17 4.36 7.73 17.38
CA CYS A 17 3.56 6.70 18.03
C CYS A 17 3.84 5.30 17.44
N LEU A 18 3.93 5.21 16.10
CA LEU A 18 4.28 3.98 15.40
C LEU A 18 5.68 3.50 15.79
N ALA A 19 6.66 4.39 15.86
CA ALA A 19 8.03 4.08 16.25
C ALA A 19 8.12 3.60 17.71
N ALA A 20 7.40 4.25 18.63
CA ALA A 20 7.33 3.84 20.03
C ALA A 20 6.68 2.45 20.18
N HIS A 21 5.59 2.20 19.44
CA HIS A 21 4.93 0.90 19.42
C HIS A 21 5.85 -0.18 18.84
N ALA A 22 6.55 0.11 17.74
CA ALA A 22 7.50 -0.81 17.15
C ALA A 22 8.65 -1.16 18.11
N GLN A 23 9.22 -0.16 18.79
CA GLN A 23 10.26 -0.37 19.81
C GLN A 23 9.76 -1.21 20.99
N TYR A 24 8.51 -1.00 21.43
CA TYR A 24 7.91 -1.84 22.46
C TYR A 24 7.83 -3.30 22.01
N LEU A 25 7.28 -3.57 20.82
CA LEU A 25 7.14 -4.93 20.29
C LEU A 25 8.50 -5.61 20.09
N LEU A 26 9.51 -4.91 19.58
CA LEU A 26 10.85 -5.47 19.42
C LEU A 26 11.47 -5.92 20.77
N ARG A 27 11.16 -5.23 21.87
CA ARG A 27 11.64 -5.61 23.21
C ARG A 27 10.85 -6.76 23.84
N HIS A 28 9.54 -6.82 23.63
CA HIS A 28 8.67 -7.78 24.33
C HIS A 28 8.38 -9.03 23.50
N CYS A 29 8.41 -8.91 22.17
CA CYS A 29 8.11 -9.96 21.20
C CYS A 29 9.36 -10.30 20.37
N TRP A 30 10.52 -10.44 21.02
CA TRP A 30 11.83 -10.60 20.38
C TRP A 30 11.97 -11.84 19.47
N LYS A 31 11.08 -12.84 19.61
CA LYS A 31 11.02 -14.02 18.74
C LYS A 31 10.22 -13.79 17.45
N SER A 32 9.68 -12.59 17.25
CA SER A 32 8.86 -12.25 16.09
C SER A 32 9.59 -11.26 15.19
N GLN A 33 9.51 -11.49 13.88
CA GLN A 33 9.95 -10.51 12.90
C GLN A 33 8.91 -9.40 12.80
N LEU A 34 9.32 -8.15 13.06
CA LEU A 34 8.43 -7.00 12.99
C LEU A 34 8.59 -6.26 11.66
N THR A 35 7.46 -5.91 11.07
CA THR A 35 7.38 -5.04 9.89
C THR A 35 6.46 -3.86 10.13
N VAL A 36 6.81 -2.71 9.57
CA VAL A 36 5.95 -1.52 9.49
C VAL A 36 5.58 -1.20 8.05
N SER A 37 4.37 -0.68 7.86
CA SER A 37 3.97 -0.03 6.61
C SER A 37 3.60 1.43 6.86
N LEU A 38 3.84 2.27 5.85
CA LEU A 38 3.43 3.68 5.85
C LEU A 38 2.40 3.96 4.75
N PRO A 39 1.23 3.28 4.77
CA PRO A 39 0.23 3.51 3.76
C PRO A 39 -0.28 4.94 3.80
N ARG A 40 -0.27 5.61 2.65
CA ARG A 40 -0.99 6.88 2.46
C ARG A 40 -2.46 6.60 2.18
N LEU A 41 -3.32 7.50 2.63
CA LEU A 41 -4.70 7.53 2.21
C LEU A 41 -4.75 7.70 0.68
N ARG A 42 -5.59 6.92 0.03
CA ARG A 42 -5.83 6.95 -1.42
C ARG A 42 -7.33 7.10 -1.64
N PRO A 43 -7.76 7.60 -2.81
CA PRO A 43 -9.17 7.59 -3.17
C PRO A 43 -9.76 6.19 -2.98
N CYS A 44 -10.96 6.14 -2.41
CA CYS A 44 -11.74 4.93 -2.16
C CYS A 44 -13.24 5.22 -2.24
N ALA A 45 -14.05 4.17 -2.31
CA ALA A 45 -15.51 4.29 -2.26
C ALA A 45 -15.92 4.98 -0.94
N GLY A 46 -16.52 6.18 -1.05
CA GLY A 46 -16.90 7.01 0.08
C GLY A 46 -16.27 8.41 0.11
N GLU A 47 -15.41 8.75 -0.86
CA GLU A 47 -14.89 10.12 -1.11
C GLU A 47 -14.28 10.80 0.14
N PHE A 48 -13.64 10.01 1.01
CA PHE A 48 -12.98 10.57 2.20
C PHE A 48 -11.65 11.22 1.79
N GLU A 49 -11.56 12.54 1.98
CA GLU A 49 -10.34 13.30 1.73
C GLU A 49 -9.38 13.27 2.93
N PRO A 50 -8.05 13.23 2.70
CA PRO A 50 -7.07 13.32 3.79
C PRO A 50 -7.25 14.60 4.62
N LEU A 51 -7.29 14.45 5.94
CA LEU A 51 -7.37 15.56 6.89
C LEU A 51 -6.05 16.33 7.00
N THR A 52 -4.94 15.68 6.65
CA THR A 52 -3.59 16.25 6.76
C THR A 52 -2.76 15.87 5.54
N ASN A 53 -1.89 16.79 5.10
CA ASN A 53 -0.97 16.51 4.02
C ASN A 53 0.16 15.56 4.46
N PHE A 54 0.42 14.54 3.65
CA PHE A 54 1.55 13.63 3.79
C PHE A 54 2.17 13.37 2.41
N ASP A 55 2.92 14.37 1.96
CA ASP A 55 3.55 14.39 0.65
C ASP A 55 4.78 13.45 0.56
N ASP A 56 5.37 13.37 -0.62
CA ASP A 56 6.52 12.51 -0.88
C ASP A 56 7.72 12.87 0.00
N ARG A 57 7.90 14.16 0.33
CA ARG A 57 8.97 14.61 1.22
C ARG A 57 8.76 14.09 2.63
N ALA A 58 7.53 14.17 3.15
CA ALA A 58 7.18 13.66 4.46
C ALA A 58 7.31 12.13 4.52
N LEU A 59 6.90 11.42 3.47
CA LEU A 59 7.08 9.97 3.35
C LEU A 59 8.56 9.58 3.39
N VAL A 60 9.40 10.22 2.59
CA VAL A 60 10.86 10.00 2.60
C VAL A 60 11.43 10.28 3.99
N GLN A 61 11.03 11.40 4.62
CA GLN A 61 11.50 11.77 5.95
C GLN A 61 11.11 10.70 6.99
N ALA A 62 9.88 10.20 6.97
CA ALA A 62 9.41 9.18 7.89
C ALA A 62 10.15 7.84 7.69
N ILE A 63 10.36 7.41 6.44
CA ILE A 63 11.12 6.20 6.11
C ILE A 63 12.55 6.31 6.64
N CYS A 64 13.26 7.41 6.34
CA CYS A 64 14.62 7.61 6.81
C CYS A 64 14.71 7.68 8.34
N ALA A 65 13.77 8.38 8.99
CA ALA A 65 13.72 8.46 10.44
C ALA A 65 13.52 7.08 11.10
N LEU A 66 12.59 6.27 10.58
CA LEU A 66 12.36 4.90 11.05
C LEU A 66 13.58 4.00 10.83
N ARG A 67 14.22 4.10 9.65
CA ARG A 67 15.43 3.32 9.33
C ARG A 67 16.60 3.66 10.25
N LEU A 68 16.78 4.94 10.59
CA LEU A 68 17.82 5.38 11.53
C LEU A 68 17.53 4.98 12.97
N PHE A 69 16.25 5.02 13.37
CA PHE A 69 15.85 4.74 14.75
C PHE A 69 15.74 3.24 15.06
N LEU A 70 15.25 2.43 14.11
CA LEU A 70 15.02 0.99 14.26
C LEU A 70 15.64 0.23 13.06
N PRO A 71 16.97 0.00 13.07
CA PRO A 71 17.69 -0.53 11.92
C PRO A 71 17.29 -1.95 11.53
N ASP A 72 16.79 -2.76 12.47
CA ASP A 72 16.34 -4.14 12.21
C ASP A 72 14.87 -4.22 11.75
N LEU A 73 14.17 -3.09 11.70
CA LEU A 73 12.76 -3.05 11.34
C LEU A 73 12.58 -3.29 9.83
N GLY A 74 11.68 -4.21 9.49
CA GLY A 74 11.24 -4.36 8.10
C GLY A 74 10.30 -3.21 7.71
N ILE A 75 10.53 -2.57 6.56
CA ILE A 75 9.66 -1.51 6.03
C ILE A 75 9.03 -2.01 4.74
N VAL A 76 7.70 -2.03 4.70
CA VAL A 76 6.90 -2.53 3.58
C VAL A 76 6.37 -1.37 2.73
N LEU A 77 6.65 -1.42 1.42
CA LEU A 77 6.16 -0.46 0.45
C LEU A 77 5.05 -1.07 -0.43
N SER A 78 3.84 -0.50 -0.36
CA SER A 78 2.69 -0.98 -1.15
C SER A 78 2.65 -0.38 -2.57
N THR A 79 1.78 -0.93 -3.40
CA THR A 79 1.40 -0.42 -4.74
C THR A 79 0.51 0.83 -4.70
N ARG A 80 0.22 1.40 -3.51
CA ARG A 80 -0.41 2.72 -3.35
C ARG A 80 0.46 3.87 -3.84
N GLU A 81 1.75 3.61 -3.97
CA GLU A 81 2.74 4.59 -4.37
C GLU A 81 3.06 4.46 -5.87
N PRO A 82 3.26 5.56 -6.61
CA PRO A 82 3.52 5.49 -8.04
C PRO A 82 4.90 4.88 -8.33
N ALA A 83 5.01 4.15 -9.45
CA ALA A 83 6.23 3.45 -9.88
C ALA A 83 7.51 4.30 -9.71
N ALA A 84 7.50 5.54 -10.23
CA ALA A 84 8.66 6.42 -10.18
C ALA A 84 9.07 6.84 -8.76
N LEU A 85 8.12 6.94 -7.82
CA LEU A 85 8.43 7.20 -6.41
C LEU A 85 8.99 5.93 -5.77
N ARG A 86 8.34 4.79 -6.02
CA ARG A 86 8.75 3.50 -5.45
C ARG A 86 10.18 3.15 -5.80
N ASP A 87 10.57 3.33 -7.06
CA ASP A 87 11.93 3.06 -7.54
C ASP A 87 12.98 3.89 -6.78
N ARG A 88 12.64 5.14 -6.40
CA ARG A 88 13.51 6.03 -5.63
C ARG A 88 13.50 5.74 -4.14
N LEU A 89 12.45 5.09 -3.62
CA LEU A 89 12.34 4.73 -2.21
C LEU A 89 13.09 3.43 -1.87
N ILE A 90 13.26 2.51 -2.82
CA ILE A 90 14.00 1.25 -2.65
C ILE A 90 15.32 1.45 -1.86
N PRO A 91 16.24 2.35 -2.25
CA PRO A 91 17.52 2.50 -1.56
C PRO A 91 17.44 3.15 -0.18
N LEU A 92 16.29 3.71 0.22
CA LEU A 92 16.14 4.52 1.44
C LEU A 92 15.73 3.71 2.68
N GLY A 93 15.67 2.39 2.56
CA GLY A 93 15.39 1.49 3.67
C GLY A 93 14.11 0.66 3.51
N ILE A 94 13.57 0.51 2.31
CA ILE A 94 12.50 -0.45 2.05
C ILE A 94 13.08 -1.87 2.09
N THR A 95 12.44 -2.78 2.80
CA THR A 95 12.89 -4.18 2.92
C THR A 95 12.01 -5.16 2.16
N SER A 96 10.78 -4.76 1.85
CA SER A 96 9.85 -5.57 1.07
C SER A 96 8.84 -4.67 0.38
N MET A 97 8.34 -5.09 -0.77
CA MET A 97 7.36 -4.32 -1.51
C MET A 97 6.36 -5.23 -2.22
N SER A 98 5.11 -4.79 -2.36
CA SER A 98 4.06 -5.52 -3.09
C SER A 98 4.20 -5.29 -4.60
N ALA A 99 3.91 -6.25 -5.46
CA ALA A 99 3.85 -6.03 -6.91
C ALA A 99 2.68 -6.80 -7.52
N GLY A 100 2.16 -6.36 -8.67
CA GLY A 100 0.98 -6.98 -9.29
C GLY A 100 -0.21 -7.08 -8.34
N SER A 101 -0.53 -5.97 -7.63
CA SER A 101 -1.64 -5.99 -6.67
C SER A 101 -2.99 -5.98 -7.38
N HIS A 102 -3.98 -6.66 -6.82
CA HIS A 102 -5.39 -6.46 -7.12
C HIS A 102 -6.11 -6.17 -5.81
N THR A 103 -6.77 -5.03 -5.71
CA THR A 103 -7.39 -4.55 -4.45
C THR A 103 -8.87 -4.87 -4.36
N GLU A 104 -9.37 -5.66 -5.31
CA GLU A 104 -10.76 -6.02 -5.50
C GLU A 104 -10.99 -7.45 -4.99
N PRO A 105 -12.12 -7.75 -4.32
CA PRO A 105 -12.46 -9.12 -3.93
C PRO A 105 -12.44 -10.04 -5.16
N GLY A 106 -11.57 -11.06 -5.16
CA GLY A 106 -11.43 -11.98 -6.29
C GLY A 106 -10.64 -11.45 -7.49
N GLY A 107 -9.96 -10.31 -7.39
CA GLY A 107 -9.24 -9.69 -8.51
C GLY A 107 -8.12 -10.53 -9.14
N TYR A 108 -7.59 -11.52 -8.40
CA TYR A 108 -6.61 -12.48 -8.93
C TYR A 108 -7.21 -13.68 -9.66
N THR A 109 -8.51 -13.95 -9.45
CA THR A 109 -9.21 -15.12 -9.99
C THR A 109 -10.32 -14.73 -10.98
N GLY A 110 -10.63 -13.43 -11.11
CA GLY A 110 -11.75 -12.92 -11.90
C GLY A 110 -13.13 -13.23 -11.30
N ALA A 111 -13.17 -13.86 -10.12
CA ALA A 111 -14.42 -14.24 -9.46
C ALA A 111 -15.06 -13.02 -8.79
N GLY A 112 -16.26 -12.62 -9.22
CA GLY A 112 -17.00 -11.49 -8.62
C GLY A 112 -17.39 -10.36 -9.58
N ASN A 113 -16.98 -10.43 -10.85
CA ASN A 113 -17.36 -9.44 -11.88
C ASN A 113 -18.84 -9.50 -12.30
N GLU A 114 -19.59 -10.51 -11.84
CA GLU A 114 -20.91 -10.84 -12.38
C GLU A 114 -22.07 -10.11 -11.68
N ASN A 115 -21.86 -9.47 -10.52
CA ASN A 115 -22.93 -8.80 -9.75
C ASN A 115 -22.42 -7.58 -8.96
N LEU A 116 -21.89 -6.57 -9.65
CA LEU A 116 -21.41 -5.32 -9.05
C LEU A 116 -22.56 -4.33 -8.82
N HIS A 117 -23.03 -4.24 -7.57
CA HIS A 117 -24.14 -3.39 -7.16
C HIS A 117 -23.85 -2.70 -5.83
N TYR A 118 -24.21 -1.42 -5.68
CA TYR A 118 -24.28 -0.79 -4.36
C TYR A 118 -25.71 -0.81 -3.84
N THR A 119 -25.89 -1.11 -2.55
CA THR A 119 -27.21 -1.13 -1.91
C THR A 119 -27.41 0.16 -1.13
N GLU A 120 -28.34 1.00 -1.58
CA GLU A 120 -28.73 2.21 -0.85
C GLU A 120 -30.15 2.03 -0.31
N ARG A 121 -30.28 2.01 1.03
CA ARG A 121 -31.58 1.86 1.71
C ARG A 121 -32.42 0.67 1.20
N GLY A 122 -31.76 -0.45 0.88
CA GLY A 122 -32.40 -1.68 0.42
C GLY A 122 -32.68 -1.76 -1.09
N ASN A 123 -32.31 -0.74 -1.87
CA ASN A 123 -32.43 -0.76 -3.33
C ASN A 123 -31.07 -0.98 -3.99
N ILE A 124 -31.04 -1.90 -4.97
CA ILE A 124 -29.89 -2.16 -5.84
C ILE A 124 -29.79 -1.04 -6.87
N ARG A 125 -28.63 -0.36 -6.93
CA ARG A 125 -28.33 0.68 -7.93
C ARG A 125 -27.01 0.38 -8.65
N GLU A 126 -26.99 0.63 -9.96
CA GLU A 126 -25.80 0.52 -10.81
C GLU A 126 -24.89 1.74 -10.64
N LEU A 127 -23.58 1.53 -10.83
CA LEU A 127 -22.55 2.57 -10.70
C LEU A 127 -22.63 3.58 -11.85
N ALA A 128 -22.90 4.85 -11.55
CA ALA A 128 -22.83 5.95 -12.51
C ALA A 128 -21.42 6.57 -12.51
N GLY A 129 -20.81 6.70 -13.70
CA GLY A 129 -19.38 6.95 -13.90
C GLY A 129 -18.90 8.40 -13.86
N ASN A 130 -19.49 9.28 -13.03
CA ASN A 130 -19.11 10.69 -13.05
C ASN A 130 -19.48 11.40 -11.74
N ALA A 131 -18.56 11.33 -10.76
CA ALA A 131 -18.58 12.15 -9.56
C ALA A 131 -17.14 12.54 -9.17
N SER A 132 -16.67 13.69 -9.69
CA SER A 132 -15.59 14.55 -9.16
C SER A 132 -14.72 15.17 -10.28
N GLU A 133 -14.24 16.40 -10.04
CA GLU A 133 -13.24 17.12 -10.87
C GLU A 133 -11.87 16.42 -10.94
N TRP A 134 -11.65 15.39 -10.10
CA TRP A 134 -10.48 14.50 -10.12
C TRP A 134 -10.72 13.15 -10.80
N THR A 135 -11.84 13.00 -11.52
CA THR A 135 -12.10 11.80 -12.34
C THR A 135 -11.04 11.73 -13.45
N PRO A 136 -10.27 10.63 -13.59
CA PRO A 136 -9.43 10.42 -14.77
C PRO A 136 -10.29 10.45 -16.04
N PRO A 137 -9.72 10.68 -17.24
CA PRO A 137 -10.50 10.66 -18.48
C PRO A 137 -11.30 9.35 -18.60
N ALA A 138 -12.45 9.44 -19.27
CA ALA A 138 -13.59 8.50 -19.32
C ALA A 138 -13.31 7.02 -19.67
N ASP A 139 -12.04 6.62 -19.79
CA ASP A 139 -11.56 5.26 -19.99
C ASP A 139 -11.29 4.51 -18.67
N ARG A 140 -11.33 5.20 -17.51
CA ARG A 140 -11.19 4.54 -16.18
C ARG A 140 -12.49 4.61 -15.41
N SER A 141 -13.21 3.50 -15.38
CA SER A 141 -14.37 3.33 -14.53
C SER A 141 -13.93 3.40 -13.06
N THR A 142 -14.36 4.41 -12.32
CA THR A 142 -14.35 4.40 -10.85
C THR A 142 -15.44 3.45 -10.37
N ASN A 143 -15.29 2.17 -10.69
CA ASN A 143 -16.15 1.13 -10.15
C ASN A 143 -15.84 1.03 -8.67
N ALA A 144 -16.87 0.92 -7.83
CA ALA A 144 -16.72 0.62 -6.41
C ALA A 144 -16.26 -0.84 -6.19
N THR A 145 -15.11 -1.22 -6.76
CA THR A 145 -14.56 -2.60 -6.74
C THR A 145 -13.35 -2.74 -5.82
N GLY A 146 -12.47 -1.74 -5.75
CA GLY A 146 -11.20 -1.81 -5.03
C GLY A 146 -11.21 -1.20 -3.62
N GLN A 147 -10.49 -1.79 -2.67
CA GLN A 147 -10.27 -1.21 -1.33
C GLN A 147 -9.55 0.15 -1.40
N PHE A 148 -8.69 0.33 -2.41
CA PHE A 148 -7.98 1.57 -2.72
C PHE A 148 -7.44 1.53 -4.16
N ASP A 149 -7.24 2.71 -4.74
CA ASP A 149 -6.61 2.85 -6.06
C ASP A 149 -5.13 2.45 -6.05
N ILE A 150 -4.78 1.59 -7.00
CA ILE A 150 -3.42 1.14 -7.28
C ILE A 150 -2.70 2.22 -8.10
N ALA A 151 -1.51 2.62 -7.67
CA ALA A 151 -0.69 3.62 -8.35
C ALA A 151 0.50 3.02 -9.11
N ASP A 152 0.84 1.77 -8.83
CA ASP A 152 1.84 1.00 -9.59
C ASP A 152 1.26 -0.36 -9.98
N GLU A 153 0.87 -0.44 -11.25
CA GLU A 153 0.27 -1.61 -11.90
C GLU A 153 1.32 -2.49 -12.57
N ARG A 154 2.63 -2.16 -12.45
CA ARG A 154 3.68 -2.98 -13.07
C ARG A 154 3.61 -4.42 -12.57
N PRO A 155 3.81 -5.39 -13.47
CA PRO A 155 3.83 -6.78 -13.09
C PRO A 155 5.07 -7.08 -12.21
N PRO A 156 5.02 -8.13 -11.39
CA PRO A 156 6.09 -8.44 -10.45
C PRO A 156 7.48 -8.59 -11.10
N GLU A 157 7.54 -9.11 -12.31
CA GLU A 157 8.78 -9.33 -13.07
C GLU A 157 9.47 -7.98 -13.36
N THR A 158 8.73 -6.98 -13.81
CA THR A 158 9.27 -5.63 -14.09
C THR A 158 9.76 -4.94 -12.81
N VAL A 159 9.09 -5.18 -11.67
CA VAL A 159 9.55 -4.66 -10.38
C VAL A 159 10.86 -5.36 -9.98
N ALA A 160 10.96 -6.67 -10.14
CA ALA A 160 12.17 -7.43 -9.86
C ALA A 160 13.36 -6.99 -10.74
N GLU A 161 13.14 -6.77 -12.04
CA GLU A 161 14.16 -6.21 -12.94
C GLU A 161 14.65 -4.84 -12.48
N THR A 162 13.73 -4.00 -11.99
CA THR A 162 14.09 -2.67 -11.48
C THR A 162 14.95 -2.77 -10.22
N ILE A 163 14.61 -3.66 -9.29
CA ILE A 163 15.42 -3.96 -8.09
C ILE A 163 16.82 -4.41 -8.50
N SER A 164 16.92 -5.36 -9.43
CA SER A 164 18.19 -5.85 -9.98
C SER A 164 19.02 -4.74 -10.63
N ARG A 165 18.40 -3.87 -11.42
CA ARG A 165 19.07 -2.74 -12.09
C ARG A 165 19.62 -1.72 -11.09
N LEU A 166 18.99 -1.58 -9.93
CA LEU A 166 19.47 -0.72 -8.84
C LEU A 166 20.62 -1.36 -8.03
N GLY A 167 21.04 -2.59 -8.37
CA GLY A 167 22.13 -3.30 -7.70
C GLY A 167 21.69 -4.11 -6.48
N TYR A 168 20.39 -4.38 -6.34
CA TYR A 168 19.82 -5.20 -5.26
C TYR A 168 19.40 -6.57 -5.79
N GLU A 169 19.28 -7.55 -4.90
CA GLU A 169 18.76 -8.88 -5.24
C GLU A 169 17.26 -8.96 -4.91
N PRO A 170 16.37 -9.16 -5.91
CA PRO A 170 14.96 -9.42 -5.63
C PRO A 170 14.80 -10.82 -5.03
N VAL A 171 14.23 -10.89 -3.83
CA VAL A 171 13.90 -12.15 -3.15
C VAL A 171 12.40 -12.32 -3.13
N TRP A 172 11.92 -13.42 -3.71
CA TRP A 172 10.52 -13.80 -3.71
C TRP A 172 10.14 -14.45 -2.37
N LYS A 173 8.85 -14.42 -2.04
CA LYS A 173 8.28 -15.22 -0.94
C LYS A 173 7.68 -16.51 -1.48
N ASP A 174 8.43 -17.20 -2.31
CA ASP A 174 8.10 -18.46 -2.97
C ASP A 174 8.50 -19.70 -2.14
N TRP A 175 9.13 -19.49 -0.99
CA TRP A 175 9.62 -20.56 -0.11
C TRP A 175 8.52 -21.27 0.70
N ASP A 176 7.29 -20.75 0.73
CA ASP A 176 6.18 -21.35 1.48
C ASP A 176 5.34 -22.25 0.57
N ALA A 177 5.69 -23.53 0.53
CA ALA A 177 4.97 -24.54 -0.24
C ALA A 177 3.48 -24.65 0.15
N ALA A 178 3.09 -24.21 1.36
CA ALA A 178 1.69 -24.17 1.78
C ALA A 178 0.87 -23.08 1.07
N ILE A 179 1.52 -22.08 0.48
CA ILE A 179 0.88 -21.00 -0.30
C ILE A 179 0.81 -21.36 -1.80
N LEU A 180 1.75 -22.17 -2.29
CA LEU A 180 1.86 -22.56 -3.70
C LEU A 180 1.07 -23.83 -4.06
N ALA A 181 0.62 -24.61 -3.07
CA ALA A 181 -0.19 -25.79 -3.30
C ALA A 181 -1.68 -25.43 -3.42
N ASN A 182 -2.12 -25.20 -4.66
CA ASN A 182 -3.50 -25.37 -5.11
C ASN A 182 -3.49 -26.03 -6.48
#